data_AF-A0A1E3NI49-F1
#
_entry.id   AF-A0A1E3NI49-F1
#
_cell.length_a   1.000
_cell.length_b   1.000
_cell.length_c   1.000
_cell.angle_alpha   90.00
_cell.angle_beta   90.00
_cell.angle_gamma   90.00
#
_symmetry.space_group_name_H-M   'P 1'
#
loop_
_entity.id
_entity.type
_entity.pdbx_description
1 polymer ?
#
loop_
_entity_poly.entity_id
_entity_poly.type
_entity_poly.pdbx_seq_one_letter_code
_entity_poly.pdbx_strand_id
1 'polypeptide(L)'
;MVQGNLKLSKKKAHRVTKRQKNPKAAAPRIYKSKNITDKEKQVNKLAKQHQAKLVSSTEKLISGRVGHLELLKGDRRTLEKQERLKNEAKAKATK
;
A
#
# COMPACT_ATOMS: atom_id res chain seq x y z
N MET A 1 19.24 -10.54 -71.51
CA MET A 1 20.12 -9.99 -70.46
C MET A 1 19.52 -10.34 -69.11
N VAL A 2 20.15 -11.23 -68.34
CA VAL A 2 19.70 -11.57 -66.98
C VAL A 2 20.18 -10.47 -66.02
N GLN A 3 19.25 -9.65 -65.52
CA GLN A 3 19.54 -8.70 -64.45
C GLN A 3 19.73 -9.48 -63.15
N GLY A 4 20.98 -9.61 -62.67
CA GLY A 4 21.27 -10.26 -61.40
C GLY A 4 20.64 -9.53 -60.21
N ASN A 5 20.34 -10.27 -59.14
CA ASN A 5 19.67 -9.73 -57.93
C ASN A 5 20.41 -8.51 -57.36
N LEU A 6 19.72 -7.36 -57.34
CA LEU A 6 20.19 -6.15 -56.68
C LEU A 6 20.30 -6.40 -55.16
N LYS A 7 21.53 -6.44 -54.65
CA LYS A 7 21.79 -6.48 -53.21
C LYS A 7 21.41 -5.13 -52.60
N LEU A 8 20.15 -5.00 -52.15
CA LEU A 8 19.71 -3.84 -51.39
C LEU A 8 20.52 -3.73 -50.10
N SER A 9 21.13 -2.57 -49.86
CA SER A 9 21.90 -2.31 -48.65
C SER A 9 21.00 -2.36 -47.41
N LYS A 10 21.56 -2.82 -46.28
CA LYS A 10 20.81 -2.89 -45.02
C LYS A 10 20.34 -1.48 -44.63
N LYS A 11 19.05 -1.33 -44.32
CA LYS A 11 18.48 -0.06 -43.84
C LYS A 11 19.26 0.42 -42.61
N LYS A 12 19.75 1.66 -42.65
CA LYS A 12 20.48 2.28 -41.54
C LYS A 12 19.59 2.37 -40.30
N ALA A 13 20.19 2.19 -39.13
CA ALA A 13 19.47 2.33 -37.86
C ALA A 13 18.85 3.73 -37.77
N HIS A 14 17.55 3.80 -37.46
CA HIS A 14 16.85 5.07 -37.35
C HIS A 14 17.40 5.86 -36.15
N ARG A 15 17.62 7.17 -36.33
CA ARG A 15 18.08 8.05 -35.25
C ARG A 15 17.06 8.02 -34.09
N VAL A 16 17.49 7.58 -32.92
CA VAL A 16 16.67 7.61 -31.70
C VAL A 16 16.54 9.06 -31.25
N THR A 17 15.33 9.63 -31.35
CA THR A 17 15.09 11.01 -30.90
C THR A 17 14.87 11.04 -29.39
N LYS A 18 15.18 12.17 -28.74
CA LYS A 18 14.96 12.37 -27.29
C LYS A 18 13.49 12.18 -26.86
N ARG A 19 12.55 12.18 -27.81
CA ARG A 19 11.10 12.02 -27.57
C ARG A 19 10.59 10.60 -27.87
N GLN A 20 11.46 9.66 -28.22
CA GLN A 20 11.07 8.28 -28.53
C GLN A 20 10.70 7.53 -27.23
N LYS A 21 9.42 7.17 -27.09
CA LYS A 21 8.85 6.50 -25.90
C LYS A 21 8.82 4.97 -26.00
N ASN A 22 9.61 4.37 -26.90
CA ASN A 22 9.64 2.91 -27.02
C ASN A 22 10.43 2.34 -25.84
N PRO A 23 9.83 1.48 -25.00
CA PRO A 23 10.56 0.83 -23.92
C PRO A 23 11.70 -0.02 -24.48
N LYS A 24 12.82 -0.10 -23.76
CA LYS A 24 13.92 -1.04 -24.08
C LYS A 24 13.39 -2.47 -24.03
N ALA A 25 14.01 -3.40 -24.78
CA ALA A 25 13.59 -4.80 -24.81
C ALA A 25 13.55 -5.46 -23.41
N ALA A 26 14.45 -5.08 -22.51
CA ALA A 26 14.51 -5.55 -21.12
C ALA A 26 13.76 -4.65 -20.12
N ALA A 27 12.93 -3.70 -20.58
CA ALA A 27 12.18 -2.85 -19.68
C ALA A 27 11.04 -3.64 -19.02
N PRO A 28 10.78 -3.44 -17.71
CA PRO A 28 9.69 -4.11 -17.03
C PRO A 28 8.35 -3.76 -17.68
N ARG A 29 7.53 -4.78 -17.93
CA ARG A 29 6.20 -4.61 -18.54
C ARG A 29 5.28 -3.89 -17.56
N ILE A 30 4.84 -2.70 -17.91
CA ILE A 30 3.90 -1.91 -17.10
C ILE A 30 2.49 -2.46 -17.31
N TYR A 31 1.99 -3.27 -16.37
CA TYR A 31 0.60 -3.73 -16.34
C TYR A 31 -0.33 -2.65 -15.77
N LYS A 32 -0.56 -1.58 -16.53
CA LYS A 32 -1.62 -0.61 -16.24
C LYS A 32 -2.77 -0.85 -17.21
N SER A 33 -4.01 -0.71 -16.76
CA SER A 33 -5.15 -0.79 -17.67
C SER A 33 -5.06 0.35 -18.70
N LYS A 34 -5.26 0.01 -19.97
CA LYS A 34 -5.09 0.94 -21.10
C LYS A 34 -6.19 2.02 -21.14
N ASN A 35 -7.34 1.75 -20.53
CA ASN A 35 -8.57 2.55 -20.65
C ASN A 35 -8.99 3.19 -19.32
N ILE A 36 -8.05 3.66 -18.51
CA ILE A 36 -8.42 4.45 -17.32
C ILE A 36 -8.77 5.86 -17.79
N THR A 37 -10.00 6.29 -17.52
CA THR A 37 -10.41 7.67 -17.80
C THR A 37 -9.63 8.64 -16.90
N ASP A 38 -9.39 9.87 -17.35
CA ASP A 38 -8.61 10.82 -16.54
C ASP A 38 -9.31 11.16 -15.21
N LYS A 39 -10.64 11.06 -15.18
CA LYS A 39 -11.46 11.17 -13.96
C LYS A 39 -11.10 10.08 -12.95
N GLU A 40 -11.03 8.82 -13.37
CA GLU A 40 -10.64 7.71 -12.50
C GLU A 40 -9.22 7.85 -11.94
N LYS A 41 -8.28 8.40 -12.72
CA LYS A 41 -6.92 8.69 -12.23
C LYS A 41 -6.93 9.75 -11.12
N GLN A 42 -7.74 10.79 -11.29
CA GLN A 42 -7.88 11.86 -10.29
C GLN A 42 -8.53 11.33 -9.01
N VAL A 43 -9.61 10.55 -9.13
CA VAL A 43 -10.27 9.91 -7.98
C VAL A 43 -9.29 9.01 -7.21
N ASN A 44 -8.52 8.17 -7.91
CA ASN A 44 -7.53 7.32 -7.27
C ASN A 44 -6.40 8.10 -6.59
N LYS A 45 -6.00 9.25 -7.15
CA LYS A 45 -5.01 10.13 -6.53
C LYS A 45 -5.55 10.75 -5.24
N LEU A 46 -6.79 11.25 -5.27
CA LEU A 46 -7.47 11.80 -4.10
C LEU A 46 -7.67 10.74 -3.02
N ALA A 47 -8.15 9.54 -3.39
CA ALA A 47 -8.33 8.43 -2.46
C ALA A 47 -7.03 8.11 -1.70
N LYS A 48 -5.90 8.02 -2.41
CA LYS A 48 -4.59 7.79 -1.78
C LYS A 48 -4.18 8.91 -0.82
N GLN A 49 -4.41 10.17 -1.19
CA GLN A 49 -4.08 11.31 -0.33
C GLN A 49 -4.91 11.33 0.95
N HIS A 50 -6.21 11.05 0.84
CA HIS A 50 -7.12 11.08 1.98
C HIS A 50 -7.00 9.84 2.87
N GLN A 51 -6.63 8.69 2.33
CA GLN A 51 -6.52 7.44 3.09
C GLN A 51 -5.44 7.53 4.18
N ALA A 52 -4.28 8.10 3.89
CA ALA A 52 -3.23 8.31 4.89
C ALA A 52 -3.69 9.22 6.05
N LYS A 53 -4.45 10.29 5.73
CA LYS A 53 -5.00 11.21 6.72
C LYS A 53 -6.08 10.54 7.58
N LEU A 54 -6.96 9.75 6.97
CA LEU A 54 -8.01 9.01 7.67
C LEU A 54 -7.40 8.02 8.66
N VAL A 55 -6.42 7.22 8.23
CA VAL A 55 -5.73 6.24 9.09
C VAL A 55 -5.09 6.94 10.29
N SER A 56 -4.27 7.97 10.06
CA SER A 56 -3.62 8.72 11.13
C SER A 56 -4.62 9.35 12.11
N SER A 57 -5.73 9.91 11.60
CA SER A 57 -6.78 10.49 12.45
C SER A 57 -7.50 9.44 13.28
N THR A 58 -7.78 8.27 12.70
CA THR A 58 -8.43 7.16 13.40
C THR A 58 -7.52 6.55 14.46
N GLU A 59 -6.24 6.38 14.17
CA GLU A 59 -5.24 5.87 15.11
C GLU A 59 -5.11 6.80 16.32
N LYS A 60 -5.06 8.13 16.08
CA LYS A 60 -5.02 9.13 17.16
C LYS A 60 -6.28 9.12 18.02
N LEU A 61 -7.45 8.96 17.40
CA LEU A 61 -8.72 8.89 18.12
C LEU A 61 -8.82 7.63 18.96
N ILE A 62 -8.38 6.49 18.41
CA ILE A 62 -8.34 5.20 19.13
C ILE A 62 -7.36 5.29 20.29
N SER A 63 -6.14 5.80 20.08
CA SER A 63 -5.14 5.90 21.15
C SER A 63 -5.57 6.85 22.26
N GLY A 64 -6.20 7.98 21.95
CA GLY A 64 -6.77 8.89 22.94
C GLY A 64 -7.89 8.25 23.76
N ARG A 65 -8.78 7.48 23.12
CA ARG A 65 -9.85 6.75 23.82
C ARG A 65 -9.30 5.59 24.64
N VAL A 66 -8.40 4.78 24.10
CA VAL A 66 -7.80 3.64 24.80
C VAL A 66 -6.99 4.12 25.99
N GLY A 67 -6.11 5.11 25.83
CA GLY A 67 -5.33 5.67 26.94
C GLY A 67 -6.20 6.32 28.01
N HIS A 68 -7.27 7.03 27.63
CA HIS A 68 -8.23 7.56 28.60
C HIS A 68 -8.99 6.45 29.34
N LEU A 69 -9.35 5.37 28.64
CA LEU A 69 -9.99 4.20 29.24
C LEU A 69 -9.04 3.43 30.16
N GLU A 70 -7.75 3.35 29.84
CA GLU A 70 -6.72 2.78 30.72
C GLU A 70 -6.60 3.58 32.02
N LEU A 71 -6.66 4.91 31.95
CA LEU A 71 -6.68 5.76 33.15
C LEU A 71 -7.95 5.58 34.00
N LEU A 72 -9.12 5.45 33.36
CA LEU A 72 -10.40 5.35 34.07
C LEU A 72 -10.70 3.94 34.60
N LYS A 73 -10.38 2.90 33.82
CA LYS A 73 -10.76 1.50 34.09
C LYS A 73 -9.57 0.64 34.51
N GLY A 74 -8.35 1.08 34.25
CA GLY A 74 -7.12 0.32 34.45
C GLY A 74 -6.71 -0.51 33.22
N ASP A 75 -5.42 -0.81 33.12
CA ASP A 75 -4.87 -1.67 32.07
C ASP A 75 -5.43 -3.09 32.14
N ARG A 76 -5.72 -3.68 30.97
CA ARG A 76 -6.22 -5.07 30.89
C ARG A 76 -5.33 -6.07 31.64
N ARG A 77 -4.01 -5.93 31.55
CA ARG A 77 -3.05 -6.81 32.21
C ARG A 77 -3.12 -6.74 33.74
N THR A 78 -3.33 -5.54 34.29
CA THR A 78 -3.41 -5.36 35.74
C THR A 78 -4.75 -5.87 36.26
N LEU A 79 -5.85 -5.63 35.53
CA LEU A 79 -7.17 -6.17 35.85
C LEU A 79 -7.18 -7.70 35.84
N GLU A 80 -6.66 -8.33 34.78
CA GLU A 80 -6.58 -9.80 34.69
C GLU A 80 -5.74 -10.40 35.83
N LYS A 81 -4.63 -9.73 36.21
CA LYS A 81 -3.81 -10.15 37.36
C LYS A 81 -4.57 -10.00 38.69
N GLN A 82 -5.28 -8.89 38.88
CA GLN A 82 -6.10 -8.67 40.08
C GLN A 82 -7.23 -9.69 40.19
N GLU A 83 -7.89 -10.04 39.07
CA GLU A 83 -8.93 -11.07 39.05
C GLU A 83 -8.39 -12.45 39.40
N ARG A 84 -7.24 -12.84 38.85
CA ARG A 84 -6.57 -14.11 39.23
C ARG A 84 -6.27 -14.16 40.72
N LEU A 85 -5.65 -13.12 41.26
CA LEU A 85 -5.33 -13.04 42.69
C LEU A 85 -6.58 -13.09 43.58
N LYS A 86 -7.66 -12.39 43.17
CA LYS A 86 -8.96 -12.45 43.87
C LYS A 86 -9.55 -13.85 43.85
N ASN A 87 -9.48 -14.56 42.72
CA ASN A 87 -10.01 -15.92 42.60
C ASN A 87 -9.21 -16.93 43.43
N GLU A 88 -7.87 -16.81 43.43
CA GLU A 88 -7.00 -17.64 44.28
C GLU A 88 -7.26 -17.39 45.77
N ALA A 89 -7.47 -16.14 46.19
CA ALA A 89 -7.81 -15.80 47.56
C ALA A 89 -9.18 -16.38 47.96
N LYS A 90 -10.20 -16.28 47.09
CA LYS A 90 -11.52 -16.88 47.33
C LYS A 90 -11.44 -18.40 47.46
N ALA A 91 -10.71 -19.07 46.56
CA ALA A 91 -10.54 -20.51 46.58
C ALA A 91 -9.84 -21.02 47.85
N LYS A 92 -8.91 -20.22 48.41
CA LYS A 92 -8.27 -20.51 49.70
C LYS A 92 -9.19 -20.27 50.90
N ALA A 93 -10.11 -19.31 50.81
CA ALA A 93 -11.05 -19.00 51.90
C ALA A 93 -12.23 -19.98 52.01
N THR A 94 -12.60 -20.65 50.91
CA THR A 94 -13.63 -21.70 50.88
C THR A 94 -13.11 -23.11 51.20
N LYS A 95 -11.82 -23.26 51.49
CA LYS A 95 -11.17 -24.54 51.77
C LYS A 95 -10.73 -24.61 53.23
#